data_AF-A0A7S2JAG8-F1
#
_entry.id   AF-A0A7S2JAG8-F1
#
_cell.length_a   1.000
_cell.length_b   1.000
_cell.length_c   1.000
_cell.angle_alpha   90.00
_cell.angle_beta   90.00
_cell.angle_gamma   90.00
#
_symmetry.space_group_name_H-M   'P 1'
#
loop_
_entity.id
_entity.type
_entity.pdbx_description
1 polymer ?
#
loop_
_entity_poly.entity_id
_entity_poly.type
_entity_poly.pdbx_seq_one_letter_code
_entity_poly.pdbx_strand_id
1 'polypeptide(L)'
;RGWAAKREPQRDSVRVPSEQSWKPNAHAAAMTREDKIFALAKGMRGRAKNCYRLAIRRVEKGLQYAYKGRKLKKRVARQEWISQVAAGCREHGIGYSRLIHGMNLARIAINRKMLSTLAQTEPYSFRAIIEEAKASYRTSVLRQPARELPEPTIVPEASASSQVERGWVPKYEGPPLPPYPKRYKNFS
;
A
#
# COMPACT_ATOMS: atom_id res chain seq x y z
N ARG A 1 -97.03 29.48 -53.22
CA ARG A 1 -96.00 28.73 -53.99
C ARG A 1 -94.65 29.29 -53.57
N GLY A 2 -93.86 28.55 -52.79
CA GLY A 2 -92.67 29.08 -52.12
C GLY A 2 -91.87 27.97 -51.44
N TRP A 3 -91.33 27.07 -52.26
CA TRP A 3 -90.04 26.39 -52.14
C TRP A 3 -89.63 25.85 -50.76
N ALA A 4 -89.85 24.54 -50.59
CA ALA A 4 -89.24 23.70 -49.58
C ALA A 4 -87.71 23.60 -49.81
N ALA A 5 -86.92 24.28 -48.99
CA ALA A 5 -85.48 24.13 -48.94
C ALA A 5 -85.13 22.84 -48.18
N LYS A 6 -84.59 21.86 -48.91
CA LYS A 6 -84.06 20.61 -48.36
C LYS A 6 -82.97 20.91 -47.34
N ARG A 7 -83.07 20.34 -46.13
CA ARG A 7 -81.97 20.28 -45.16
C ARG A 7 -80.82 19.49 -45.77
N GLU A 8 -79.69 20.15 -46.02
CA GLU A 8 -78.42 19.48 -46.28
C GLU A 8 -78.01 18.68 -45.05
N PRO A 9 -77.62 17.39 -45.17
CA PRO A 9 -76.98 16.70 -44.07
C PRO A 9 -75.60 17.32 -43.86
N GLN A 10 -75.36 17.82 -42.65
CA GLN A 10 -74.06 18.30 -42.24
C GLN A 10 -73.03 17.19 -42.50
N ARG A 11 -72.07 17.48 -43.38
CA ARG A 11 -70.86 16.66 -43.48
C ARG A 11 -70.15 16.81 -42.14
N ASP A 12 -70.17 15.75 -41.34
CA ASP A 12 -69.37 15.64 -40.13
C ASP A 12 -67.94 16.03 -40.49
N SER A 13 -67.52 17.21 -40.05
CA SER A 13 -66.13 17.62 -40.11
C SER A 13 -65.39 16.66 -39.19
N VAL A 14 -64.72 15.69 -39.79
CA VAL A 14 -63.76 14.84 -39.08
C VAL A 14 -62.84 15.81 -38.34
N ARG A 15 -62.98 15.85 -37.00
CA ARG A 15 -62.07 16.56 -36.12
C ARG A 15 -60.70 15.94 -36.37
N VAL A 16 -59.89 16.59 -37.22
CA VAL A 16 -58.49 16.23 -37.42
C VAL A 16 -57.86 16.27 -36.02
N PRO A 17 -57.31 15.17 -35.50
CA PRO A 17 -56.58 15.20 -34.25
C PRO A 17 -55.52 16.30 -34.37
N SER A 18 -55.64 17.34 -33.54
CA SER A 18 -54.66 18.42 -33.45
C SER A 18 -53.29 17.77 -33.34
N GLU A 19 -52.40 18.13 -34.26
CA GLU A 19 -51.04 17.63 -34.38
C GLU A 19 -50.48 17.30 -33.00
N GLN A 20 -50.32 15.99 -32.78
CA GLN A 20 -49.53 15.47 -31.70
C GLN A 20 -48.18 16.19 -31.82
N SER A 21 -47.95 17.22 -31.00
CA SER A 21 -46.70 17.94 -30.97
C SER A 21 -45.63 16.87 -30.73
N TRP A 22 -44.83 16.59 -31.77
CA TRP A 22 -43.73 15.68 -31.66
C TRP A 22 -42.73 16.32 -30.70
N LYS A 23 -42.88 16.04 -29.40
CA LYS A 23 -41.81 16.28 -28.44
C LYS A 23 -40.69 15.35 -28.89
N PRO A 24 -39.53 15.87 -29.31
CA PRO A 24 -38.43 15.00 -29.66
C PRO A 24 -38.19 14.09 -28.46
N ASN A 25 -38.27 12.79 -28.70
CA ASN A 25 -37.99 11.77 -27.71
C ASN A 25 -36.71 12.19 -27.03
N ALA A 26 -36.74 12.43 -25.71
CA ALA A 26 -35.55 12.78 -24.94
C ALA A 26 -34.57 11.60 -25.05
N HIS A 27 -33.76 11.59 -26.11
CA HIS A 27 -32.76 10.59 -26.38
C HIS A 27 -31.90 10.51 -25.14
N ALA A 28 -32.03 9.42 -24.38
CA ALA A 28 -31.31 9.09 -23.15
C ALA A 28 -30.40 10.23 -22.67
N ALA A 29 -30.99 11.23 -21.99
CA ALA A 29 -30.27 12.46 -21.65
C ALA A 29 -28.97 12.08 -20.94
N ALA A 30 -27.84 12.34 -21.60
CA ALA A 30 -26.54 11.94 -21.09
C ALA A 30 -26.38 12.53 -19.68
N MET A 31 -26.05 11.68 -18.69
CA MET A 31 -25.90 12.12 -17.30
C MET A 31 -25.07 13.40 -17.25
N THR A 32 -25.62 14.43 -16.59
CA THR A 32 -24.91 15.68 -16.43
C THR A 32 -23.62 15.45 -15.65
N ARG A 33 -22.65 16.37 -15.78
CA ARG A 33 -21.39 16.25 -15.03
C ARG A 33 -21.64 16.24 -13.52
N GLU A 34 -22.66 16.95 -13.05
CA GLU A 34 -23.05 17.01 -11.65
C GLU A 34 -23.64 15.68 -11.17
N ASP A 35 -24.52 15.06 -11.97
CA ASP A 35 -25.11 13.75 -11.66
C ASP A 35 -24.03 12.66 -11.50
N LYS A 36 -22.99 12.69 -12.35
CA LYS A 36 -21.85 11.76 -12.24
C LYS A 36 -21.09 11.93 -10.93
N ILE A 37 -20.87 13.17 -10.50
CA ILE A 37 -20.19 13.45 -9.23
C ILE A 37 -21.09 13.06 -8.05
N PHE A 38 -22.39 13.30 -8.12
CA PHE A 38 -23.32 12.86 -7.07
C PHE A 38 -23.48 11.34 -7.00
N ALA A 39 -23.41 10.64 -8.14
CA ALA A 39 -23.34 9.18 -8.16
C ALA A 39 -22.11 8.64 -7.43
N LEU A 40 -20.94 9.26 -7.63
CA LEU A 40 -19.71 8.93 -6.90
C LEU A 40 -19.74 9.37 -5.42
N ALA A 41 -20.45 10.46 -5.11
CA ALA A 41 -20.60 10.97 -3.74
C ALA A 41 -21.70 10.26 -2.95
N LYS A 42 -22.43 9.32 -3.56
CA LYS A 42 -23.49 8.56 -2.89
C LYS A 42 -22.94 7.84 -1.66
N GLY A 43 -23.59 8.03 -0.52
CA GLY A 43 -23.16 7.48 0.78
C GLY A 43 -22.16 8.34 1.56
N MET A 44 -21.69 9.48 1.01
CA MET A 44 -20.87 10.41 1.78
C MET A 44 -21.69 11.07 2.92
N ARG A 45 -21.06 11.23 4.08
CA ARG A 45 -21.69 11.79 5.28
C ARG A 45 -21.93 13.31 5.17
N GLY A 46 -23.08 13.81 5.63
CA GLY A 46 -23.37 15.25 5.73
C GLY A 46 -23.63 15.93 4.39
N ARG A 47 -23.23 17.21 4.23
CA ARG A 47 -23.57 18.04 3.05
C ARG A 47 -22.90 17.62 1.74
N ALA A 48 -21.86 16.80 1.76
CA ALA A 48 -21.14 16.47 0.52
C ALA A 48 -21.90 15.51 -0.41
N LYS A 49 -22.98 14.86 0.06
CA LYS A 49 -23.89 14.13 -0.83
C LYS A 49 -24.91 15.02 -1.55
N ASN A 50 -25.11 16.26 -1.08
CA ASN A 50 -26.15 17.16 -1.60
C ASN A 50 -25.59 18.45 -2.24
N CYS A 51 -24.41 18.92 -1.81
CA CYS A 51 -23.81 20.17 -2.32
C CYS A 51 -22.66 19.88 -3.28
N TYR A 52 -22.80 20.24 -4.56
CA TYR A 52 -21.84 19.92 -5.62
C TYR A 52 -20.40 20.37 -5.34
N ARG A 53 -20.22 21.63 -4.87
CA ARG A 53 -18.89 22.18 -4.51
C ARG A 53 -18.18 21.37 -3.42
N LEU A 54 -18.93 20.77 -2.49
CA LEU A 54 -18.36 19.92 -1.44
C LEU A 54 -18.16 18.48 -1.95
N ALA A 55 -19.08 18.00 -2.78
CA ALA A 55 -19.04 16.68 -3.40
C ALA A 55 -17.76 16.50 -4.22
N ILE A 56 -17.48 17.43 -5.14
CA ILE A 56 -16.31 17.33 -6.04
C ILE A 56 -14.99 17.24 -5.26
N ARG A 57 -14.81 18.08 -4.24
CA ARG A 57 -13.61 18.07 -3.38
C ARG A 57 -13.44 16.76 -2.62
N ARG A 58 -14.55 16.16 -2.15
CA ARG A 58 -14.50 14.87 -1.43
C ARG A 58 -14.31 13.70 -2.37
N VAL A 59 -14.97 13.69 -3.52
CA VAL A 59 -14.83 12.66 -4.54
C VAL A 59 -13.38 12.63 -5.03
N GLU A 60 -12.79 13.79 -5.33
CA GLU A 60 -11.38 13.88 -5.74
C GLU A 60 -10.43 13.28 -4.69
N LYS A 61 -10.56 13.69 -3.42
CA LYS A 61 -9.76 13.12 -2.32
C LYS A 61 -10.01 11.62 -2.15
N GLY A 62 -11.27 11.19 -2.28
CA GLY A 62 -11.66 9.78 -2.21
C GLY A 62 -11.00 8.94 -3.30
N LEU A 63 -10.95 9.44 -4.54
CA LEU A 63 -10.28 8.78 -5.65
C LEU A 63 -8.76 8.71 -5.45
N GLN A 64 -8.15 9.79 -4.95
CA GLN A 64 -6.73 9.80 -4.58
C GLN A 64 -6.43 8.76 -3.49
N TYR A 65 -7.26 8.68 -2.45
CA TYR A 65 -7.12 7.67 -1.40
C TYR A 65 -7.41 6.25 -1.88
N ALA A 66 -8.36 6.05 -2.79
CA ALA A 66 -8.62 4.74 -3.39
C ALA A 66 -7.39 4.26 -4.17
N TYR A 67 -6.75 5.13 -4.96
CA TYR A 67 -5.52 4.81 -5.67
C TYR A 67 -4.38 4.45 -4.71
N LYS A 68 -4.13 5.29 -3.69
CA LYS A 68 -3.12 5.02 -2.64
C LYS A 68 -3.43 3.73 -1.88
N GLY A 69 -4.69 3.53 -1.49
CA GLY A 69 -5.19 2.38 -0.74
C GLY A 69 -4.98 1.06 -1.47
N ARG A 70 -5.20 1.00 -2.79
CA ARG A 70 -4.90 -0.20 -3.60
C ARG A 70 -3.42 -0.61 -3.52
N LYS A 71 -2.50 0.36 -3.49
CA LYS A 71 -1.06 0.10 -3.33
C LYS A 71 -0.72 -0.30 -1.89
N LEU A 72 -1.28 0.41 -0.90
CA LEU A 72 -1.04 0.17 0.52
C LEU A 72 -1.60 -1.17 1.00
N LYS A 73 -2.72 -1.65 0.46
CA LYS A 73 -3.32 -2.96 0.81
C LYS A 73 -2.31 -4.10 0.75
N LYS A 74 -1.43 -4.10 -0.27
CA LYS A 74 -0.37 -5.11 -0.43
C LYS A 74 0.68 -5.02 0.68
N ARG A 75 1.03 -3.80 1.12
CA ARG A 75 1.98 -3.57 2.22
C ARG A 75 1.39 -3.97 3.56
N VAL A 76 0.15 -3.58 3.84
CA VAL A 76 -0.57 -3.92 5.09
C VAL A 76 -0.74 -5.43 5.20
N ALA A 77 -1.18 -6.10 4.13
CA ALA A 77 -1.31 -7.57 4.13
C ALA A 77 0.03 -8.26 4.42
N ARG A 78 1.14 -7.75 3.85
CA ARG A 78 2.47 -8.29 4.12
C ARG A 78 2.92 -8.04 5.56
N GLN A 79 2.65 -6.86 6.11
CA GLN A 79 2.96 -6.55 7.51
C GLN A 79 2.23 -7.50 8.45
N GLU A 80 0.96 -7.77 8.16
CA GLU A 80 0.16 -8.70 8.95
C GLU A 80 0.72 -10.12 8.89
N TRP A 81 1.05 -10.64 7.71
CA TRP A 81 1.66 -11.98 7.61
C TRP A 81 2.99 -12.07 8.35
N ILE A 82 3.80 -11.01 8.32
CA ILE A 82 5.06 -10.97 9.08
C ILE A 82 4.78 -10.99 10.59
N SER A 83 3.78 -10.24 11.05
CA SER A 83 3.38 -10.21 12.46
C SER A 83 2.94 -11.60 12.94
N GLN A 84 2.09 -12.27 12.16
CA GLN A 84 1.60 -13.62 12.45
C GLN A 84 2.74 -14.65 12.49
N VAL A 85 3.63 -14.63 11.48
CA VAL A 85 4.80 -15.52 11.47
C VAL A 85 5.74 -15.21 12.63
N ALA A 86 5.95 -13.93 12.97
CA ALA A 86 6.79 -13.55 14.10
C ALA A 86 6.22 -14.02 15.44
N ALA A 87 4.89 -14.07 15.59
CA ALA A 87 4.23 -14.65 16.76
C ALA A 87 4.56 -16.15 16.87
N GLY A 88 4.32 -16.94 15.81
CA GLY A 88 4.67 -18.37 15.83
C GLY A 88 6.17 -18.63 16.02
N CYS A 89 7.04 -17.79 15.46
CA CYS A 89 8.49 -17.91 15.67
C CYS A 89 8.90 -17.75 17.13
N ARG A 90 8.19 -16.92 17.91
CA ARG A 90 8.49 -16.67 19.33
C ARG A 90 8.28 -17.92 20.17
N GLU A 91 7.24 -18.70 19.88
CA GLU A 91 6.96 -19.98 20.56
C GLU A 91 8.09 -20.99 20.36
N HIS A 92 8.77 -20.93 19.20
CA HIS A 92 9.92 -21.78 18.88
C HIS A 92 11.28 -21.13 19.19
N GLY A 93 11.32 -19.96 19.84
CA GLY A 93 12.56 -19.29 20.27
C GLY A 93 13.47 -18.78 19.14
N ILE A 94 12.94 -18.53 17.94
CA ILE A 94 13.69 -17.94 16.81
C ILE A 94 13.11 -16.57 16.44
N GLY A 95 13.96 -15.64 15.97
CA GLY A 95 13.48 -14.38 15.41
C GLY A 95 13.10 -14.52 13.93
N TYR A 96 12.06 -13.80 13.47
CA TYR A 96 11.61 -13.83 12.07
C TYR A 96 12.76 -13.62 11.05
N SER A 97 13.66 -12.66 11.29
CA SER A 97 14.79 -12.41 10.39
C SER A 97 15.73 -13.61 10.26
N ARG A 98 15.97 -14.33 11.36
CA ARG A 98 16.80 -15.54 11.39
C ARG A 98 16.09 -16.69 10.66
N LEU A 99 14.78 -16.83 10.86
CA LEU A 99 13.97 -17.81 10.12
C LEU A 99 14.08 -17.60 8.60
N ILE A 100 13.81 -16.38 8.12
CA ILE A 100 13.87 -16.08 6.68
C ILE A 100 15.27 -16.28 6.11
N HIS A 101 16.32 -15.93 6.86
CA HIS A 101 17.69 -16.20 6.45
C HIS A 101 17.96 -17.70 6.31
N GLY A 102 17.57 -18.48 7.33
CA GLY A 102 17.69 -19.94 7.31
C GLY A 102 16.92 -20.60 6.16
N MET A 103 15.69 -20.15 5.89
CA MET A 103 14.89 -20.66 4.77
C MET A 103 15.52 -20.36 3.40
N ASN A 104 16.11 -19.17 3.22
CA ASN A 104 16.81 -18.82 1.99
C ASN A 104 18.05 -19.70 1.78
N LEU A 105 18.79 -20.00 2.85
CA LEU A 105 19.95 -20.89 2.81
C LEU A 105 19.55 -22.33 2.49
N ALA A 106 18.45 -22.81 3.08
CA ALA A 106 17.83 -24.10 2.81
C ALA A 106 17.14 -24.18 1.43
N ARG A 107 17.12 -23.08 0.65
CA ARG A 107 16.42 -22.95 -0.64
C ARG A 107 14.91 -23.26 -0.59
N ILE A 108 14.27 -23.00 0.55
CA ILE A 108 12.84 -23.20 0.74
C ILE A 108 12.08 -21.95 0.26
N ALA A 109 11.51 -22.03 -0.95
CA ALA A 109 10.77 -20.92 -1.57
C ALA A 109 9.29 -20.88 -1.16
N ILE A 110 9.01 -20.56 0.12
CA ILE A 110 7.63 -20.43 0.63
C ILE A 110 7.23 -18.95 0.77
N ASN A 111 6.04 -18.63 0.29
CA ASN A 111 5.45 -17.29 0.43
C ASN A 111 4.98 -17.02 1.86
N ARG A 112 5.10 -15.76 2.30
CA ARG A 112 4.73 -15.32 3.66
C ARG A 112 3.24 -15.51 3.99
N LYS A 113 2.37 -15.38 2.99
CA LYS A 113 0.94 -15.71 3.11
C LYS A 113 0.72 -17.16 3.50
N MET A 114 1.42 -18.09 2.82
CA MET A 114 1.31 -19.52 3.13
C MET A 114 1.92 -19.82 4.49
N LEU A 115 3.08 -19.23 4.78
CA LEU A 115 3.76 -19.41 6.06
C LEU A 115 2.91 -18.93 7.24
N SER A 116 2.21 -17.79 7.10
CA SER A 116 1.30 -17.30 8.14
C SER A 116 0.07 -18.18 8.32
N THR A 117 -0.45 -18.79 7.25
CA THR A 117 -1.54 -19.76 7.35
C THR A 117 -1.07 -21.03 8.08
N LEU A 118 0.09 -21.57 7.71
CA LEU A 118 0.68 -22.74 8.38
C LEU A 118 0.91 -22.49 9.87
N ALA A 119 1.41 -21.30 10.24
CA ALA A 119 1.61 -20.93 11.63
C ALA A 119 0.29 -20.91 12.46
N GLN A 120 -0.87 -20.71 11.82
CA GLN A 120 -2.17 -20.68 12.48
C GLN A 120 -2.87 -22.05 12.51
N THR A 121 -2.80 -22.80 11.41
CA THR A 121 -3.58 -24.03 11.24
C THR A 121 -2.79 -25.29 11.57
N GLU A 122 -1.48 -25.33 11.26
CA GLU A 122 -0.68 -26.55 11.24
C GLU A 122 0.64 -26.38 12.03
N PRO A 123 0.60 -26.45 13.37
CA PRO A 123 1.77 -26.20 14.20
C PRO A 123 2.91 -27.22 13.97
N TYR A 124 2.59 -28.47 13.66
CA TYR A 124 3.58 -29.52 13.40
C TYR A 124 4.38 -29.26 12.11
N SER A 125 3.69 -28.93 11.01
CA SER A 125 4.35 -28.60 9.74
C SER A 125 5.19 -27.32 9.86
N PHE A 126 4.68 -26.32 10.57
CA PHE A 126 5.41 -25.08 10.81
C PHE A 126 6.69 -25.32 11.64
N ARG A 127 6.62 -26.19 12.66
CA ARG A 127 7.78 -26.61 13.46
C ARG A 127 8.86 -27.26 12.61
N ALA A 128 8.50 -28.18 11.71
CA ALA A 128 9.47 -28.86 10.83
C ALA A 128 10.23 -27.84 9.95
N ILE A 129 9.53 -26.84 9.40
CA ILE A 129 10.16 -25.76 8.61
C ILE A 129 11.15 -24.96 9.47
N ILE A 130 10.77 -24.66 10.71
CA ILE A 130 11.63 -23.91 11.63
C ILE A 130 12.89 -24.71 12.00
N GLU A 131 12.76 -26.00 12.25
CA GLU A 131 13.89 -26.87 12.57
C GLU A 131 14.89 -26.93 11.42
N GLU A 132 14.42 -27.11 10.19
CA GLU A 132 15.26 -27.08 8.99
C GLU A 132 15.95 -25.72 8.80
N ALA A 133 15.19 -24.63 8.96
CA ALA A 133 15.74 -23.28 8.87
C ALA A 133 16.76 -22.98 9.97
N LYS A 134 16.56 -23.49 11.20
CA LYS A 134 17.52 -23.38 12.31
C LYS A 134 18.80 -24.14 12.00
N ALA A 135 18.70 -25.35 11.45
CA ALA A 135 19.87 -26.15 11.06
C ALA A 135 20.71 -25.41 10.02
N SER A 136 20.08 -24.95 8.94
CA SER A 136 20.74 -24.17 7.88
C SER A 136 21.33 -22.86 8.38
N TYR A 137 20.60 -22.11 9.22
CA TYR A 137 21.11 -20.89 9.85
C TYR A 137 22.32 -21.18 10.73
N ARG A 138 22.27 -22.21 11.57
CA ARG A 138 23.37 -22.59 12.45
C ARG A 138 24.62 -22.97 11.66
N THR A 139 24.48 -23.77 10.60
CA THR A 139 25.59 -24.09 9.69
C THR A 139 26.22 -22.83 9.09
N SER A 140 25.42 -21.85 8.68
CA SER A 140 25.95 -20.60 8.12
C SER A 140 26.71 -19.73 9.13
N VAL A 141 26.25 -19.68 10.39
CA VAL A 141 26.90 -18.92 11.45
C VAL A 141 28.22 -19.60 11.85
N LEU A 142 28.21 -20.92 12.00
CA LEU A 142 29.39 -21.71 12.34
C LEU A 142 30.44 -21.74 11.21
N ARG A 143 30.00 -21.57 9.96
CA ARG A 143 30.90 -21.50 8.79
C ARG A 143 31.59 -20.14 8.63
N GLN A 144 31.22 -19.11 9.41
CA GLN A 144 31.99 -17.88 9.40
C GLN A 144 33.40 -18.22 9.92
N PRO A 145 34.46 -18.14 9.09
CA PRO A 145 35.81 -18.18 9.64
C PRO A 145 35.83 -17.05 10.66
N ALA A 146 36.24 -17.34 11.90
CA ALA A 146 36.39 -16.35 12.94
C ALA A 146 36.97 -15.11 12.28
N ARG A 147 36.19 -14.01 12.26
CA ARG A 147 36.57 -12.73 11.66
C ARG A 147 38.04 -12.56 12.02
N GLU A 148 38.94 -12.78 11.07
CA GLU A 148 40.36 -12.65 11.30
C GLU A 148 40.47 -11.20 11.74
N LEU A 149 40.60 -11.00 13.05
CA LEU A 149 41.10 -9.74 13.55
C LEU A 149 42.37 -9.56 12.76
N PRO A 150 42.59 -8.40 12.10
CA PRO A 150 43.86 -8.20 11.43
C PRO A 150 44.91 -8.62 12.45
N GLU A 151 45.69 -9.67 12.11
CA GLU A 151 46.75 -10.12 13.00
C GLU A 151 47.49 -8.84 13.40
N PRO A 152 47.77 -8.61 14.69
CA PRO A 152 48.44 -7.40 15.08
C PRO A 152 49.73 -7.37 14.26
N THR A 153 49.75 -6.53 13.23
CA THR A 153 50.93 -6.31 12.42
C THR A 153 51.92 -5.78 13.42
N ILE A 154 52.84 -6.65 13.84
CA ILE A 154 54.04 -6.26 14.58
C ILE A 154 54.79 -5.41 13.58
N VAL A 155 54.48 -4.11 13.56
CA VAL A 155 55.34 -3.15 12.92
C VAL A 155 56.68 -3.31 13.63
N PRO A 156 57.78 -3.64 12.91
CA PRO A 156 59.07 -3.71 13.56
C PRO A 156 59.35 -2.33 14.15
N GLU A 157 59.61 -2.29 15.46
CA GLU A 157 59.91 -1.12 16.29
C GLU A 157 61.25 -0.45 15.90
N ALA A 158 61.66 -0.54 14.64
CA ALA A 158 62.96 -0.12 14.14
C ALA A 158 62.93 1.18 13.31
N SER A 159 61.81 1.89 13.22
CA SER A 159 61.77 3.20 12.52
C SER A 159 61.19 4.37 13.33
N ALA A 160 61.06 4.23 14.65
CA ALA A 160 60.54 5.30 15.52
C ALA A 160 61.61 5.89 16.47
N SER A 161 62.88 5.87 16.04
CA SER A 161 64.01 6.41 16.83
C SER A 161 64.88 7.35 15.99
N SER A 162 64.29 8.38 15.39
CA SER A 162 65.01 9.63 15.10
C SER A 162 64.01 10.75 14.81
N GLN A 163 63.98 11.74 15.71
CA GLN A 163 63.52 13.12 15.49
C GLN A 163 62.23 13.32 14.66
N VAL A 164 61.15 13.76 15.30
CA VAL A 164 60.69 15.16 15.17
C VAL A 164 59.71 15.45 16.31
N GLU A 165 60.13 16.36 17.15
CA GLU A 165 59.34 17.03 18.16
C GLU A 165 58.13 17.76 17.56
N ARG A 166 57.08 17.88 18.38
CA ARG A 166 55.83 18.66 18.22
C ARG A 166 54.68 17.89 17.59
N GLY A 167 53.73 17.52 18.46
CA GLY A 167 52.46 16.92 18.09
C GLY A 167 51.73 17.74 17.02
N TRP A 168 51.46 17.08 15.90
CA TRP A 168 50.62 17.60 14.83
C TRP A 168 49.56 16.54 14.53
N VAL A 169 48.36 16.73 15.08
CA VAL A 169 47.15 16.06 14.60
C VAL A 169 46.65 16.90 13.43
N PRO A 170 46.52 16.36 12.20
CA PRO A 170 45.93 17.10 11.10
C PRO A 170 44.52 17.52 11.51
N LYS A 171 44.29 18.82 11.67
CA LYS A 171 42.94 19.37 11.88
C LYS A 171 42.15 19.08 10.60
N TYR A 172 41.03 18.40 10.74
CA TYR A 172 40.17 18.06 9.62
C TYR A 172 39.61 19.36 9.00
N GLU A 173 40.14 19.79 7.85
CA GLU A 173 39.68 20.98 7.09
C GLU A 173 38.53 20.64 6.12
N GLY A 174 37.74 19.61 6.44
CA GLY A 174 36.54 19.26 5.68
C GLY A 174 35.35 20.16 6.01
N PRO A 175 34.31 20.19 5.16
CA PRO A 175 33.06 20.88 5.48
C PRO A 175 32.52 20.43 6.84
N PRO A 176 31.86 21.32 7.61
CA PRO A 176 31.42 21.00 8.97
C PRO A 176 30.57 19.74 8.96
N LEU A 177 30.89 18.81 9.87
CA LEU A 177 30.11 17.58 10.03
C LEU A 177 28.63 17.96 10.21
N PRO A 178 27.70 17.28 9.51
CA PRO A 178 26.29 17.49 9.76
C PRO A 178 26.01 17.23 11.24
N PRO A 179 25.12 18.01 11.88
CA PRO A 179 24.82 17.81 13.29
C PRO A 179 24.37 16.36 13.49
N TYR A 180 25.04 15.65 14.42
CA TYR A 180 24.65 14.29 14.80
C TYR A 180 23.15 14.26 15.08
N PRO A 181 22.39 13.28 14.52
CA PRO A 181 20.97 13.18 14.80
C PRO A 181 20.80 13.01 16.30
N LYS A 182 20.18 14.00 16.95
CA LYS A 182 19.87 13.95 18.38
C LYS A 182 19.11 12.65 18.63
N ARG A 183 19.67 11.75 19.46
CA ARG A 183 18.92 10.62 20.01
C ARG A 183 17.74 11.23 20.77
N TYR A 184 16.56 11.20 20.17
CA TYR A 184 15.32 11.50 20.87
C TYR A 184 15.12 10.38 21.90
N LYS A 185 15.65 10.58 23.10
CA LYS A 185 15.03 10.00 24.29
C LYS A 185 13.73 10.78 24.46
N ASN A 186 12.60 10.09 24.42
CA ASN A 186 11.32 10.36 25.11
C ASN A 186 10.19 9.59 24.40
N PHE A 187 9.97 8.36 24.82
CA PHE A 187 8.64 7.73 24.85
C PHE A 187 8.46 7.21 26.27
N SER A 188 7.86 8.04 27.11
CA SER A 188 7.12 7.67 28.31
C SER A 188 5.70 8.16 28.10
#